data_AF-A0A8S2LQV7-F1
#
_entry.id   AF-A0A8S2LQV7-F1
#
_cell.length_a   1.000
_cell.length_b   1.000
_cell.length_c   1.000
_cell.angle_alpha   90.00
_cell.angle_beta   90.00
_cell.angle_gamma   90.00
#
_symmetry.space_group_name_H-M   'P 1'
#
loop_
_entity.id
_entity.type
_entity.pdbx_description
1 polymer ?
#
loop_
_entity_poly.entity_id
_entity_poly.type
_entity_poly.pdbx_seq_one_letter_code
_entity_poly.pdbx_strand_id
1 'polypeptide(L)' 'FTLHSSINELTKNDCTYQDRRFGTINLSQVGLKHGTPAFRHIRQDDYFYSYNPCYPFSEEPTCINVAMCQTFKDESVS' A
#
# COMPACT_ATOMS: atom_id res chain seq x y z
N PHE A 1 40.83 -0.69 -1.17
CA PHE A 1 39.53 -0.56 -1.86
C PHE A 1 38.45 -0.86 -0.84
N THR A 2 37.82 0.18 -0.30
CA THR A 2 36.82 0.05 0.76
C THR A 2 35.44 0.09 0.13
N LEU A 3 34.66 -0.98 0.26
CA LEU A 3 33.24 -1.01 -0.09
C LEU A 3 32.49 -0.05 0.82
N HIS A 4 32.04 1.09 0.28
CA HIS A 4 31.14 2.01 0.97
C HIS A 4 29.72 1.42 0.91
N SER A 5 29.42 0.51 1.83
CA SER A 5 28.07 0.02 2.10
C SER A 5 27.26 1.15 2.73
N SER A 6 26.75 2.07 1.90
CA SER A 6 25.71 3.02 2.30
C SER A 6 24.38 2.51 1.75
N ILE A 7 23.95 1.34 2.22
CA ILE A 7 22.51 1.07 2.30
C ILE A 7 22.05 2.02 3.40
N ASN A 8 21.73 3.25 3.01
CA ASN A 8 21.00 4.16 3.88
C ASN A 8 19.84 3.36 4.44
N GLU A 9 19.82 3.23 5.75
CA GLU A 9 18.71 2.71 6.52
C GLU A 9 17.44 3.24 5.86
N LEU A 10 16.64 2.34 5.26
CA LEU A 10 15.27 2.65 4.92
C LEU A 10 14.63 2.99 6.26
N THR A 11 14.56 4.28 6.59
CA THR A 11 13.93 4.75 7.81
C THR A 11 12.50 4.22 7.76
N LYS A 12 12.25 3.28 8.65
CA LYS A 12 10.94 2.69 8.91
C LYS A 12 9.95 3.84 9.13
N ASN A 13 9.19 4.19 8.09
CA ASN A 13 7.90 4.95 8.06
C ASN A 13 7.79 6.18 7.13
N ASP A 14 8.78 6.61 6.36
CA ASP A 14 8.60 7.90 5.65
C ASP A 14 7.75 7.85 4.38
N CYS A 15 7.41 6.65 3.91
CA CYS A 15 6.64 6.42 2.68
C CYS A 15 7.07 7.29 1.48
N THR A 16 8.34 7.67 1.53
CA THR A 16 9.00 8.63 0.69
C THR A 16 10.29 7.96 0.28
N TYR A 17 10.48 7.86 -1.02
CA TYR A 17 11.67 7.30 -1.61
C TYR A 17 12.44 8.43 -2.28
N GLN A 18 13.72 8.58 -1.95
CA GLN A 18 14.57 9.62 -2.52
C GLN A 18 15.63 8.96 -3.39
N ASP A 19 15.55 9.19 -4.70
CA ASP A 19 16.58 8.82 -5.66
C ASP A 19 17.47 10.03 -5.97
N ARG A 20 18.78 9.80 -6.06
CA ARG A 20 19.77 10.87 -6.28
C ARG A 20 19.71 11.48 -7.68
N ARG A 21 19.16 10.76 -8.66
CA ARG A 21 19.08 11.16 -10.08
C ARG A 21 17.67 11.58 -10.48
N PHE A 22 16.66 10.89 -9.94
CA PHE A 22 15.27 11.03 -10.36
C PHE A 22 14.40 11.81 -9.37
N GLY A 23 14.96 12.24 -8.24
CA GLY A 23 14.27 13.05 -7.24
C GLY A 23 13.47 12.21 -6.25
N THR A 24 12.45 12.83 -5.65
CA THR A 24 11.70 12.26 -4.53
C THR A 24 10.32 11.77 -4.96
N ILE A 25 10.01 10.52 -4.67
CA ILE A 25 8.68 9.92 -4.78
C ILE A 25 8.07 9.93 -3.38
N ASN A 26 6.97 10.66 -3.19
CA ASN A 26 6.26 10.70 -1.91
C ASN A 26 4.87 10.04 -2.04
N LEU A 27 4.73 8.82 -1.53
CA LEU A 27 3.48 8.06 -1.59
C LEU A 27 2.48 8.47 -0.50
N SER A 28 2.90 9.25 0.52
CA SER A 28 2.00 9.70 1.58
C SER A 28 0.86 10.59 1.07
N GLN A 29 1.04 11.21 -0.10
CA GLN A 29 0.04 12.07 -0.73
C GLN A 29 -1.11 11.30 -1.39
N VAL A 30 -0.90 10.01 -1.70
CA VAL A 30 -1.90 9.16 -2.36
C VAL A 30 -2.56 8.17 -1.40
N GLY A 31 -2.03 8.00 -0.19
CA GLY A 31 -2.64 7.17 0.86
C GLY A 31 -3.68 7.91 1.70
N LEU A 32 -4.70 7.21 2.16
CA LEU A 32 -5.72 7.74 3.07
C LEU A 32 -5.41 7.37 4.53
N LYS A 33 -5.39 8.36 5.43
CA LYS A 33 -5.05 8.15 6.86
C LYS A 33 -6.20 7.67 7.74
N HIS A 34 -7.43 7.64 7.22
CA HIS A 34 -8.64 7.42 8.01
C HIS A 34 -9.11 5.96 8.00
N GLY A 35 -8.18 5.01 7.86
CA GLY A 35 -8.47 3.58 7.98
C GLY A 35 -9.28 3.00 6.82
N THR A 36 -9.36 3.70 5.69
CA THR A 36 -10.01 3.26 4.45
C THR A 36 -8.99 3.14 3.31
N PRO A 37 -9.21 2.26 2.34
CA PRO A 37 -8.32 2.15 1.20
C PRO A 37 -8.47 3.34 0.23
N ALA A 38 -7.34 3.91 -0.22
CA ALA A 38 -7.31 4.93 -1.26
C ALA A 38 -7.81 4.41 -2.61
N PHE A 39 -7.55 3.13 -2.89
CA PHE A 39 -8.00 2.42 -4.07
C PHE A 39 -8.85 1.24 -3.61
N ARG A 40 -10.16 1.28 -3.83
CA ARG A 40 -11.10 0.32 -3.24
C ARG A 40 -11.82 -0.51 -4.30
N HIS A 41 -11.99 -1.80 -4.04
CA HIS A 41 -12.77 -2.74 -4.87
C HIS A 41 -12.40 -2.70 -6.37
N ILE A 42 -11.11 -2.61 -6.67
CA ILE A 42 -10.60 -2.80 -8.04
C ILE A 42 -10.88 -4.24 -8.45
N ARG A 43 -11.65 -4.43 -9.51
CA ARG A 43 -12.04 -5.77 -9.98
C ARG A 43 -10.98 -6.34 -10.93
N GLN A 44 -10.55 -7.56 -10.65
CA GLN A 44 -9.73 -8.35 -11.55
C GLN A 44 -10.12 -9.83 -11.41
N ASP A 45 -10.53 -10.45 -12.52
CA ASP A 45 -11.09 -11.80 -12.56
C ASP A 45 -12.23 -11.99 -11.55
N ASP A 46 -12.10 -12.99 -10.68
CA ASP A 46 -13.03 -13.34 -9.60
C ASP A 46 -12.66 -12.69 -8.26
N TYR A 47 -11.85 -11.62 -8.29
CA TYR A 47 -11.40 -10.95 -7.08
C TYR A 47 -11.65 -9.43 -7.11
N PHE A 48 -11.82 -8.89 -5.91
CA PHE A 48 -11.73 -7.46 -5.64
C PHE A 48 -10.47 -7.17 -4.84
N TYR A 49 -9.78 -6.10 -5.23
CA TYR A 49 -8.58 -5.62 -4.56
C TYR A 49 -8.82 -4.23 -4.00
N SER A 50 -8.43 -4.06 -2.74
CA SER A 50 -8.33 -2.75 -2.10
C SER A 50 -6.89 -2.52 -1.68
N TYR A 51 -6.38 -1.32 -1.87
CA TYR A 51 -5.00 -0.95 -1.57
C TYR A 51 -4.94 0.46 -0.97
N ASN A 52 -4.07 0.61 0.03
CA ASN A 52 -3.75 1.90 0.60
C ASN A 52 -2.24 2.04 0.75
N PRO A 53 -1.60 2.91 -0.06
CA PRO A 53 -0.22 3.31 0.20
C PRO A 53 -0.08 3.88 1.61
N CYS A 54 1.03 3.55 2.28
CA CYS A 54 1.53 4.21 3.51
C CYS A 54 0.73 4.06 4.79
N TYR A 55 -0.57 3.81 4.71
CA TYR A 55 -1.45 3.79 5.86
C TYR A 55 -2.25 2.50 5.86
N PRO A 56 -2.28 1.75 6.98
CA PRO A 56 -3.09 0.55 7.03
C PRO A 56 -4.59 0.90 7.03
N PHE A 57 -5.39 -0.04 6.56
CA PHE A 57 -6.85 0.02 6.60
C PHE A 57 -7.44 -1.32 7.05
N SER A 58 -8.74 -1.31 7.36
CA SER A 58 -9.49 -2.53 7.63
C SER A 58 -10.77 -2.58 6.77
N GLU A 59 -11.03 -3.74 6.20
CA GLU A 59 -12.29 -4.12 5.54
C GLU A 59 -12.77 -5.41 6.20
N GLU A 60 -13.65 -5.26 7.18
CA GLU A 60 -14.19 -6.40 7.93
C GLU A 60 -15.11 -7.26 7.06
N PRO A 61 -15.15 -8.59 7.29
CA PRO A 61 -14.41 -9.35 8.31
C PRO A 61 -13.04 -9.87 7.85
N THR A 62 -12.65 -9.65 6.60
CA THR A 62 -11.55 -10.39 5.96
C THR A 62 -10.18 -9.74 6.12
N CYS A 63 -10.11 -8.42 6.24
CA CYS A 63 -8.86 -7.66 6.16
C CYS A 63 -8.75 -6.68 7.33
N ILE A 64 -7.83 -6.92 8.26
CA ILE A 64 -7.66 -6.10 9.46
C ILE A 64 -6.25 -5.53 9.50
N ASN A 65 -6.13 -4.20 9.52
CA ASN A 65 -4.87 -3.48 9.64
C ASN A 65 -3.84 -3.88 8.57
N VAL A 66 -4.28 -3.90 7.30
CA VAL A 66 -3.47 -4.31 6.13
C VAL A 66 -3.19 -3.13 5.19
N ALA A 67 -2.15 -3.24 4.38
CA ALA A 67 -1.88 -2.29 3.29
C ALA A 67 -2.65 -2.64 2.00
N MET A 68 -3.03 -3.92 1.83
CA MET A 68 -3.77 -4.44 0.69
C MET A 68 -4.73 -5.53 1.16
N CYS A 69 -5.91 -5.59 0.55
CA CYS A 69 -6.93 -6.59 0.78
C CYS A 69 -7.33 -7.21 -0.57
N GLN A 70 -7.45 -8.53 -0.61
CA GLN A 70 -8.01 -9.28 -1.72
C GLN A 70 -9.22 -10.06 -1.19
N THR A 71 -10.37 -9.88 -1.81
CA THR A 71 -11.59 -10.64 -1.50
C THR A 71 -12.10 -11.34 -2.74
N PHE A 72 -12.73 -12.50 -2.56
CA PHE A 72 -13.40 -13.20 -3.66
C PHE A 72 -14.68 -12.45 -4.02
N LYS A 73 -15.01 -12.42 -5.31
CA LYS A 73 -16.31 -11.97 -5.79
C LYS A 73 -17.31 -13.06 -5.41
N ASP A 74 -17.93 -12.95 -4.25
CA ASP A 74 -19.06 -13.81 -3.91
C ASP A 74 -20.11 -13.71 -5.04
N GLU A 75 -20.25 -14.77 -5.83
CA GLU A 75 -21.29 -14.90 -6.86
C GLU A 75 -22.69 -15.10 -6.25
N SER A 76 -22.81 -15.14 -4.91
CA SER A 76 -24.00 -15.47 -4.17
C SER A 76 -24.87 -14.27 -3.74
N VAL A 77 -24.76 -13.12 -4.42
CA VAL A 77 -25.80 -12.08 -4.37
C VAL A 77 -26.33 -11.84 -5.78
N SER A 78 -27.14 -12.79 -6.23
CA SER A 78 -28.24 -12.58 -7.17
C SER A 78 -29.48 -12.11 -6.43
#